data_AF-A0A519YX45-F1
#
_entry.id   AF-A0A519YX45-F1
#
_cell.length_a   1.000
_cell.length_b   1.000
_cell.length_c   1.000
_cell.angle_alpha   90.00
_cell.angle_beta   90.00
_cell.angle_gamma   90.00
#
_symmetry.space_group_name_H-M   'P 1'
#
loop_
_entity.id
_entity.type
_entity.pdbx_description
1 polymer ?
#
loop_
_entity_poly.entity_id
_entity_poly.type
_entity_poly.pdbx_seq_one_letter_code
_entity_poly.pdbx_strand_id
1 'polypeptide(L)'
;MNRKVFSFNQTVDDNLLKPVATGYKAITPQPVRTAISNFGGNFKDLWSAVNLFLQGQPGQGATQIMRVSVNSTLGLAGLIDIATPMQLERRNEDFGQTLGVWGVKPGAYLVLPLLGPSTLRDVAGLPGDFYFSHRLVIDDWGVANAISVLQVVNARAGVLDVTNLLGDVALDPYSFVRDAYLQRRQNQIYNGEPPEEAEENYDNEPPAAPVAESAAPQSKADAAEENGSPDITLAELQGLRATEFVR
;
A
#
# COMPACT_ATOMS: atom_id res chain seq x y z
N MET A 1 -6.99 6.23 -13.32
CA MET A 1 -6.91 4.79 -13.70
C MET A 1 -7.12 3.88 -12.51
N ASN A 2 -6.32 4.01 -11.44
CA ASN A 2 -6.40 3.17 -10.23
C ASN A 2 -7.81 3.04 -9.61
N ARG A 3 -8.56 4.14 -9.43
CA ARG A 3 -9.95 4.09 -8.93
C ARG A 3 -10.88 3.21 -9.79
N LYS A 4 -10.68 3.20 -11.12
CA LYS A 4 -11.48 2.36 -12.04
C LYS A 4 -11.15 0.88 -11.84
N VAL A 5 -9.86 0.54 -11.75
CA VAL A 5 -9.42 -0.84 -11.49
C VAL A 5 -9.84 -1.31 -10.09
N PHE A 6 -9.79 -0.41 -9.11
CA PHE A 6 -10.29 -0.66 -7.77
C PHE A 6 -11.78 -0.98 -7.77
N SER A 7 -12.60 -0.18 -8.46
CA SER A 7 -14.04 -0.44 -8.63
C SER A 7 -14.30 -1.75 -9.37
N PHE A 8 -13.50 -2.09 -10.39
CA PHE A 8 -13.56 -3.40 -11.04
C PHE A 8 -13.27 -4.54 -10.05
N ASN A 9 -12.21 -4.45 -9.26
CA ASN A 9 -11.88 -5.45 -8.25
C ASN A 9 -12.97 -5.60 -7.19
N GLN A 10 -13.56 -4.49 -6.72
CA GLN A 10 -14.70 -4.52 -5.80
C GLN A 10 -15.90 -5.22 -6.42
N THR A 11 -16.23 -4.88 -7.67
CA THR A 11 -17.33 -5.52 -8.40
C THR A 11 -17.12 -7.04 -8.49
N VAL A 12 -15.90 -7.48 -8.81
CA VAL A 12 -15.57 -8.91 -8.84
C VAL A 12 -15.64 -9.53 -7.45
N ASP A 13 -15.17 -8.86 -6.41
CA ASP A 13 -15.25 -9.37 -5.04
C ASP A 13 -16.70 -9.54 -4.60
N ASP A 14 -17.53 -8.51 -4.73
CA ASP A 14 -18.92 -8.51 -4.26
C ASP A 14 -19.80 -9.51 -5.00
N ASN A 15 -19.59 -9.68 -6.32
CA ASN A 15 -20.44 -10.54 -7.15
C ASN A 15 -19.92 -11.97 -7.29
N LEU A 16 -18.63 -12.23 -7.02
CA LEU A 16 -18.02 -13.55 -7.23
C LEU A 16 -17.28 -14.06 -6.00
N LEU A 17 -16.21 -13.37 -5.57
CA LEU A 17 -15.33 -13.93 -4.52
C LEU A 17 -16.02 -14.00 -3.16
N LYS A 18 -16.76 -12.97 -2.76
CA LYS A 18 -17.46 -12.89 -1.47
C LYS A 18 -18.59 -13.93 -1.36
N PRO A 19 -19.48 -14.12 -2.37
CA PRO A 19 -20.45 -15.23 -2.34
C PRO A 19 -19.79 -16.60 -2.26
N VAL A 20 -18.76 -16.86 -3.08
CA VAL A 20 -18.03 -18.13 -3.10
C VAL A 20 -17.34 -18.40 -1.76
N ALA A 21 -16.65 -17.40 -1.21
CA ALA A 21 -15.98 -17.49 0.09
C ALA A 21 -16.97 -17.71 1.24
N THR A 22 -18.15 -17.09 1.18
CA THR A 22 -19.22 -17.30 2.16
C THR A 22 -19.72 -18.74 2.13
N GLY A 23 -20.02 -19.27 0.94
CA GLY A 23 -20.43 -20.67 0.77
C GLY A 23 -19.34 -21.65 1.24
N TYR A 24 -18.09 -21.41 0.84
CA TYR A 24 -16.93 -22.19 1.27
C TYR A 24 -16.76 -22.19 2.80
N LYS A 25 -16.88 -21.03 3.44
CA LYS A 25 -16.83 -20.88 4.91
C LYS A 25 -17.95 -21.65 5.62
N ALA A 26 -19.14 -21.70 5.04
CA ALA A 26 -20.28 -22.41 5.62
C ALA A 26 -20.10 -23.93 5.62
N ILE A 27 -19.49 -24.50 4.57
CA ILE A 27 -19.34 -25.95 4.40
C ILE A 27 -18.00 -26.50 4.91
N THR A 28 -16.98 -25.65 5.06
CA THR A 28 -15.62 -26.07 5.39
C THR A 28 -15.26 -25.70 6.83
N PRO A 29 -15.03 -26.68 7.72
CA PRO A 29 -14.66 -26.42 9.11
C PRO A 29 -13.36 -25.62 9.24
N GLN A 30 -13.23 -24.85 10.33
CA GLN A 30 -12.05 -24.02 10.60
C GLN A 30 -10.72 -24.79 10.54
N PRO A 31 -10.57 -26.02 11.09
CA PRO A 31 -9.30 -26.74 11.02
C PRO A 31 -8.83 -27.00 9.58
N VAL A 32 -9.74 -27.33 8.67
CA VAL A 32 -9.42 -27.57 7.25
C VAL A 32 -8.96 -26.28 6.59
N ARG A 33 -9.66 -25.16 6.84
CA ARG A 33 -9.28 -23.84 6.31
C ARG A 33 -7.91 -23.39 6.82
N THR A 34 -7.62 -23.64 8.10
CA THR A 34 -6.30 -23.40 8.69
C THR A 34 -5.24 -24.25 8.01
N ALA A 35 -5.51 -25.53 7.75
CA ALA A 35 -4.56 -26.40 7.07
C ALA A 35 -4.23 -25.91 5.64
N ILE A 36 -5.23 -25.46 4.89
CA ILE A 36 -5.04 -24.88 3.55
C ILE A 36 -4.19 -23.59 3.62
N SER A 37 -4.44 -22.73 4.62
CA SER A 37 -3.63 -21.54 4.86
C SER A 37 -2.18 -21.88 5.21
N ASN A 38 -1.97 -22.89 6.06
CA ASN A 38 -0.64 -23.32 6.49
C ASN A 38 0.15 -23.91 5.32
N PHE A 39 -0.48 -24.75 4.49
CA PHE A 39 0.16 -25.34 3.32
C PHE A 39 0.70 -24.27 2.36
N GLY A 40 -0.13 -23.30 1.97
CA GLY A 40 0.33 -22.17 1.15
C GLY A 40 1.35 -21.29 1.89
N GLY A 41 1.17 -21.15 3.21
CA GLY A 41 2.08 -20.45 4.09
C GLY A 41 3.48 -21.07 4.13
N ASN A 42 3.61 -22.38 4.03
CA ASN A 42 4.89 -23.09 4.09
C ASN A 42 5.78 -22.74 2.88
N PHE A 43 5.21 -22.61 1.68
CA PHE A 43 5.94 -22.12 0.50
C PHE A 43 6.34 -20.65 0.62
N LYS A 44 5.43 -19.81 1.17
CA LYS A 44 5.75 -18.40 1.44
C LYS A 44 6.88 -18.26 2.47
N ASP A 45 6.95 -19.15 3.45
CA ASP A 45 8.02 -19.15 4.44
C ASP A 45 9.37 -19.50 3.81
N LEU A 46 9.38 -20.44 2.85
CA LEU A 46 10.58 -20.75 2.07
C LEU A 46 11.03 -19.56 1.24
N TRP A 47 10.10 -18.88 0.55
CA TRP A 47 10.45 -17.68 -0.22
C TRP A 47 10.90 -16.53 0.67
N SER A 48 10.29 -16.38 1.85
CA SER A 48 10.70 -15.41 2.84
C SER A 48 12.12 -15.67 3.33
N ALA A 49 12.52 -16.93 3.51
CA ALA A 49 13.89 -17.28 3.88
C ALA A 49 14.91 -16.74 2.86
N VAL A 50 14.64 -16.96 1.56
CA VAL A 50 15.50 -16.44 0.47
C VAL A 50 15.61 -14.91 0.54
N ASN A 51 14.47 -14.22 0.69
CA ASN A 51 14.47 -12.77 0.80
C ASN A 51 15.20 -12.26 2.05
N LEU A 52 15.05 -12.91 3.21
CA LEU A 52 15.78 -12.55 4.43
C LEU A 52 17.30 -12.69 4.23
N PHE A 53 17.76 -13.72 3.53
CA PHE A 53 19.17 -13.84 3.18
C PHE A 53 19.61 -12.70 2.24
N LEU A 54 18.80 -12.37 1.23
CA LEU A 54 19.09 -11.24 0.33
C LEU A 54 19.06 -9.89 1.04
N GLN A 55 18.28 -9.75 2.11
CA GLN A 55 18.22 -8.55 2.96
C GLN A 55 19.34 -8.51 4.01
N GLY A 56 20.24 -9.50 4.04
CA GLY A 56 21.34 -9.54 5.01
C GLY A 56 20.92 -9.94 6.44
N GLN A 57 19.78 -10.63 6.59
CA GLN A 57 19.23 -11.08 7.88
C GLN A 57 19.34 -12.61 8.05
N PRO A 58 20.55 -13.20 8.13
CA PRO A 58 20.74 -14.64 8.09
C PRO A 58 20.12 -15.38 9.28
N GLY A 59 20.04 -14.76 10.46
CA GLY A 59 19.39 -15.36 11.64
C GLY A 59 17.90 -15.59 11.42
N GLN A 60 17.19 -14.58 10.91
CA GLN A 60 15.77 -14.70 10.58
C GLN A 60 15.56 -15.64 9.38
N GLY A 61 16.43 -15.59 8.37
CA GLY A 61 16.41 -16.53 7.25
C GLY A 61 16.53 -17.99 7.70
N ALA A 62 17.47 -18.29 8.61
CA ALA A 62 17.62 -19.61 9.20
C ALA A 62 16.37 -20.04 10.00
N THR A 63 15.75 -19.14 10.77
CA THR A 63 14.48 -19.40 11.46
C THR A 63 13.39 -19.81 10.47
N GLN A 64 13.24 -19.11 9.34
CA GLN A 64 12.25 -19.47 8.31
C GLN A 64 12.54 -20.85 7.70
N ILE A 65 13.80 -21.19 7.41
CA ILE A 65 14.18 -22.54 6.93
C ILE A 65 13.82 -23.61 7.97
N MET A 66 14.06 -23.35 9.26
CA MET A 66 13.68 -24.26 10.33
C MET A 66 12.16 -24.44 10.41
N ARG A 67 11.39 -23.35 10.28
CA ARG A 67 9.92 -23.42 10.22
C ARG A 67 9.45 -24.32 9.07
N VAL A 68 9.97 -24.10 7.86
CA VAL A 68 9.63 -24.91 6.68
C VAL A 68 10.00 -26.37 6.89
N SER A 69 11.18 -26.64 7.43
CA SER A 69 11.67 -28.01 7.66
C SER A 69 10.78 -28.75 8.65
N VAL A 70 10.46 -28.14 9.78
CA VAL A 70 9.60 -28.71 10.83
C VAL A 70 8.18 -28.92 10.32
N ASN A 71 7.57 -27.90 9.71
CA ASN A 71 6.19 -27.98 9.22
C ASN A 71 6.07 -28.97 8.04
N SER A 72 7.09 -29.10 7.20
CA SER A 72 7.07 -30.07 6.09
C SER A 72 7.22 -31.51 6.58
N THR A 73 8.06 -31.75 7.59
CA THR A 73 8.38 -33.10 8.08
C THR A 73 7.41 -33.60 9.14
N LEU A 74 7.14 -32.79 10.17
CA LEU A 74 6.25 -33.14 11.29
C LEU A 74 4.84 -32.62 11.09
N GLY A 75 4.68 -31.56 10.30
CA GLY A 75 3.41 -30.89 10.06
C GLY A 75 2.65 -31.35 8.82
N LEU A 76 2.88 -32.57 8.33
CA LEU A 76 2.24 -33.13 7.14
C LEU A 76 2.37 -32.23 5.90
N ALA A 77 3.61 -32.03 5.42
CA ALA A 77 3.92 -31.18 4.27
C ALA A 77 3.47 -29.71 4.44
N GLY A 78 3.39 -29.23 5.68
CA GLY A 78 3.02 -27.86 6.03
C GLY A 78 1.54 -27.63 6.28
N LEU A 79 0.70 -28.68 6.31
CA LEU A 79 -0.72 -28.54 6.69
C LEU A 79 -0.89 -28.18 8.18
N ILE A 80 0.03 -28.62 9.04
CA ILE A 80 0.02 -28.37 10.48
C ILE A 80 1.22 -27.49 10.83
N ASP A 81 0.97 -26.37 11.50
CA ASP A 81 2.02 -25.46 11.96
C ASP A 81 2.55 -25.87 13.34
N ILE A 82 3.57 -26.74 13.33
CA ILE A 82 4.29 -27.21 14.52
C ILE A 82 5.35 -26.20 14.95
N ALA A 83 5.88 -25.43 14.00
CA ALA A 83 6.94 -24.47 14.22
C ALA A 83 6.51 -23.29 15.11
N THR A 84 5.26 -22.82 15.01
CA THR A 84 4.75 -21.72 15.84
C THR A 84 4.72 -22.08 17.35
N PRO A 85 4.18 -23.23 17.78
CA PRO A 85 4.32 -23.70 19.16
C PRO A 85 5.77 -23.82 19.66
N MET A 86 6.73 -24.03 18.75
CA MET A 86 8.17 -24.04 19.06
C MET A 86 8.80 -22.65 19.15
N GLN A 87 8.00 -21.58 19.10
CA GLN A 87 8.44 -20.18 19.18
C GLN A 87 9.37 -19.76 18.02
N LEU A 88 9.31 -20.47 16.90
CA LEU A 88 9.97 -20.02 15.69
C LEU A 88 9.14 -18.88 15.09
N GLU A 89 9.56 -17.63 15.29
CA GLU A 89 8.82 -16.48 14.80
C GLU A 89 8.71 -16.49 13.27
N ARG A 90 7.51 -16.21 12.75
CA ARG A 90 7.26 -16.18 11.32
C ARG A 90 7.49 -14.79 10.76
N ARG A 91 8.32 -14.68 9.72
CA ARG A 91 8.55 -13.44 8.94
C ARG A 91 8.04 -13.62 7.51
N ASN A 92 7.25 -12.66 7.02
CA ASN A 92 6.67 -12.73 5.68
C ASN A 92 7.36 -11.71 4.77
N GLU A 93 8.41 -12.15 4.09
CA GLU A 93 9.20 -11.35 3.17
C GLU A 93 8.88 -11.71 1.72
N ASP A 94 8.93 -10.70 0.86
CA ASP A 94 8.77 -10.84 -0.59
C ASP A 94 9.85 -10.02 -1.32
N PHE A 95 9.95 -10.19 -2.64
CA PHE A 95 11.03 -9.54 -3.38
C PHE A 95 10.91 -8.02 -3.43
N GLY A 96 9.69 -7.48 -3.41
CA GLY A 96 9.47 -6.04 -3.35
C GLY A 96 10.00 -5.44 -2.05
N GLN A 97 9.89 -6.15 -0.92
CA GLN A 97 10.48 -5.73 0.37
C GLN A 97 11.99 -5.73 0.27
N THR A 98 12.57 -6.79 -0.28
CA THR A 98 14.02 -6.89 -0.54
C THR A 98 14.51 -5.70 -1.36
N LEU A 99 13.87 -5.40 -2.50
CA LEU A 99 14.21 -4.22 -3.30
C LEU A 99 14.12 -2.91 -2.48
N GLY A 100 13.13 -2.80 -1.59
CA GLY A 100 12.98 -1.68 -0.67
C GLY A 100 14.15 -1.54 0.31
N VAL A 101 14.61 -2.65 0.91
CA VAL A 101 15.80 -2.68 1.78
C VAL A 101 17.06 -2.25 1.02
N TRP A 102 17.16 -2.61 -0.26
CA TRP A 102 18.24 -2.17 -1.15
C TRP A 102 18.08 -0.74 -1.71
N GLY A 103 17.11 0.04 -1.19
CA GLY A 103 16.93 1.45 -1.53
C GLY A 103 16.12 1.74 -2.78
N VAL A 104 15.51 0.72 -3.42
CA VAL A 104 14.60 0.95 -4.54
C VAL A 104 13.33 1.62 -4.01
N LYS A 105 13.10 2.85 -4.47
CA LYS A 105 11.90 3.62 -4.12
C LYS A 105 10.63 2.89 -4.61
N PRO A 106 9.48 3.06 -3.91
CA PRO A 106 8.23 2.41 -4.30
C PRO A 106 7.79 2.76 -5.73
N GLY A 107 8.07 3.99 -6.17
CA GLY A 107 7.56 4.52 -7.44
C GLY A 107 6.06 4.83 -7.36
N ALA A 108 5.39 4.84 -8.51
CA ALA A 108 3.97 5.15 -8.57
C ALA A 108 3.13 4.08 -7.86
N TYR A 109 2.11 4.51 -7.11
CA TYR A 109 1.07 3.63 -6.62
C TYR A 109 0.15 3.21 -7.77
N LEU A 110 -0.17 1.92 -7.82
CA LEU A 110 -1.10 1.36 -8.78
C LEU A 110 -2.02 0.33 -8.15
N VAL A 111 -3.20 0.15 -8.75
CA VAL A 111 -4.10 -0.95 -8.41
C VAL A 111 -4.10 -1.91 -9.59
N LEU A 112 -3.73 -3.15 -9.33
CA LEU A 112 -3.70 -4.22 -10.30
C LEU A 112 -5.06 -4.92 -10.37
N PRO A 113 -5.54 -5.29 -11.57
CA PRO A 113 -6.74 -6.12 -11.71
C PRO A 113 -6.56 -7.43 -10.93
N LEU A 114 -7.54 -7.77 -10.11
CA LEU A 114 -7.62 -8.95 -9.22
C LEU A 114 -6.56 -9.04 -8.11
N LEU A 115 -5.35 -8.51 -8.31
CA LEU A 115 -4.25 -8.55 -7.32
C LEU A 115 -4.32 -7.43 -6.28
N GLY A 116 -4.92 -6.28 -6.63
CA GLY A 116 -5.16 -5.18 -5.68
C GLY A 116 -4.04 -4.14 -5.62
N PRO A 117 -3.91 -3.42 -4.48
CA PRO A 117 -2.94 -2.34 -4.28
C PRO A 117 -1.48 -2.80 -4.46
N SER A 118 -0.68 -2.00 -5.17
CA SER A 118 0.74 -2.26 -5.40
C SER A 118 1.54 -0.97 -5.64
N THR A 119 2.87 -1.08 -5.69
CA THR A 119 3.79 -0.03 -6.15
C THR A 119 4.59 -0.54 -7.35
N LEU A 120 5.19 0.34 -8.16
CA LEU A 120 6.00 -0.10 -9.32
C LEU A 120 7.12 -1.07 -8.92
N ARG A 121 7.76 -0.81 -7.77
CA ARG A 121 8.75 -1.73 -7.20
C ARG A 121 8.16 -3.09 -6.88
N ASP A 122 7.01 -3.11 -6.21
CA ASP A 122 6.39 -4.37 -5.79
C ASP A 122 5.89 -5.17 -7.00
N VAL A 123 5.42 -4.51 -8.07
CA VAL A 123 5.11 -5.16 -9.35
C VAL A 123 6.33 -5.80 -10.00
N ALA A 124 7.49 -5.14 -9.94
CA ALA A 124 8.73 -5.73 -10.43
C ALA A 124 9.17 -6.99 -9.64
N GLY A 125 8.70 -7.14 -8.39
CA GLY A 125 8.94 -8.33 -7.57
C GLY A 125 8.00 -9.51 -7.82
N LEU A 126 6.83 -9.27 -8.40
CA LEU A 126 5.82 -10.31 -8.64
C LEU A 126 6.34 -11.55 -9.37
N PRO A 127 7.21 -11.48 -10.40
CA PRO A 127 7.72 -12.69 -11.05
C PRO A 127 8.41 -13.65 -10.08
N GLY A 128 9.21 -13.12 -9.15
CA GLY A 128 9.86 -13.93 -8.11
C GLY A 128 8.83 -14.53 -7.15
N ASP A 129 7.87 -13.70 -6.70
CA ASP A 129 6.83 -14.12 -5.76
C ASP A 129 5.90 -15.20 -6.36
N PHE A 130 5.63 -15.17 -7.67
CA PHE A 130 4.85 -16.21 -8.35
C PHE A 130 5.62 -17.51 -8.59
N TYR A 131 6.94 -17.40 -8.82
CA TYR A 131 7.79 -18.56 -9.07
C TYR A 131 7.86 -19.47 -7.84
N PHE A 132 8.03 -18.90 -6.65
CA PHE A 132 8.12 -19.65 -5.39
C PHE A 132 6.74 -19.93 -4.78
N SER A 133 6.00 -20.83 -5.43
CA SER A 133 4.68 -21.29 -5.00
C SER A 133 4.57 -22.82 -5.00
N HIS A 134 3.38 -23.35 -4.66
CA HIS A 134 3.10 -24.80 -4.72
C HIS A 134 3.36 -25.43 -6.10
N ARG A 135 3.45 -24.61 -7.15
CA ARG A 135 3.79 -25.00 -8.53
C ARG A 135 5.18 -25.62 -8.65
N LEU A 136 6.06 -25.42 -7.67
CA LEU A 136 7.39 -26.06 -7.63
C LEU A 136 7.32 -27.57 -7.39
N VAL A 137 6.23 -28.08 -6.82
CA VAL A 137 6.08 -29.50 -6.47
C VAL A 137 4.82 -30.13 -7.10
N ILE A 138 4.02 -29.34 -7.81
CA ILE A 138 2.79 -29.77 -8.47
C ILE A 138 2.92 -29.47 -9.96
N ASP A 139 3.24 -30.52 -10.73
CA ASP A 139 3.48 -30.41 -12.17
C ASP A 139 2.19 -30.27 -12.98
N ASP A 140 1.07 -30.84 -12.49
CA ASP A 140 -0.21 -30.73 -13.17
C ASP A 140 -0.77 -29.31 -13.03
N TRP A 141 -0.85 -28.60 -14.15
CA TRP A 141 -1.30 -27.22 -14.23
C TRP A 141 -2.75 -27.05 -13.76
N GLY A 142 -3.62 -28.04 -13.99
CA GLY A 142 -5.01 -28.03 -13.58
C GLY A 142 -5.13 -28.09 -12.06
N VAL A 143 -4.41 -29.03 -11.44
CA VAL A 143 -4.34 -29.19 -9.98
C VAL A 143 -3.71 -27.96 -9.33
N ALA A 144 -2.60 -27.46 -9.87
CA ALA A 144 -1.95 -26.26 -9.34
C ALA A 144 -2.89 -25.05 -9.37
N ASN A 145 -3.59 -24.82 -10.48
CA ASN A 145 -4.55 -23.71 -10.57
C ASN A 145 -5.74 -23.91 -9.62
N ALA A 146 -6.24 -25.14 -9.46
CA ALA A 146 -7.30 -25.43 -8.49
C ALA A 146 -6.85 -25.10 -7.05
N ILE A 147 -5.60 -25.42 -6.68
CA ILE A 147 -5.04 -25.07 -5.38
C ILE A 147 -4.88 -23.56 -5.23
N SER A 148 -4.39 -22.86 -6.25
CA SER A 148 -4.32 -21.38 -6.23
C SER A 148 -5.70 -20.75 -6.02
N VAL A 149 -6.73 -21.21 -6.73
CA VAL A 149 -8.11 -20.74 -6.55
C VAL A 149 -8.60 -21.03 -5.14
N LEU A 150 -8.38 -22.26 -4.64
CA LEU A 150 -8.75 -22.64 -3.28
C LEU A 150 -8.07 -21.75 -2.24
N GLN A 151 -6.79 -21.43 -2.41
CA GLN A 151 -6.06 -20.52 -1.53
C GLN A 151 -6.63 -19.11 -1.55
N VAL A 152 -7.01 -18.58 -2.72
CA VAL A 152 -7.66 -17.26 -2.85
C VAL A 152 -9.00 -17.25 -2.12
N VAL A 153 -9.85 -18.25 -2.36
CA VAL A 153 -11.16 -18.38 -1.70
C VAL A 153 -10.98 -18.52 -0.19
N ASN A 154 -10.03 -19.35 0.25
CA ASN A 154 -9.72 -19.55 1.67
C ASN A 154 -9.21 -18.28 2.35
N ALA A 155 -8.34 -17.52 1.67
CA ALA A 155 -7.85 -16.23 2.16
C ALA A 155 -8.99 -15.22 2.29
N ARG A 156 -9.87 -15.10 1.28
CA ARG A 156 -11.04 -14.21 1.36
C ARG A 156 -11.97 -14.61 2.49
N ALA A 157 -12.23 -15.91 2.66
CA ALA A 157 -13.06 -16.45 3.74
C ALA A 157 -12.52 -16.14 5.14
N GLY A 158 -11.19 -16.06 5.29
CA GLY A 158 -10.52 -15.70 6.54
C GLY A 158 -10.72 -14.24 6.96
N VAL A 159 -10.96 -13.33 6.01
CA VAL A 159 -11.16 -11.91 6.29
C VAL A 159 -12.62 -11.44 6.18
N LEU A 160 -13.54 -12.33 5.81
CA LEU A 160 -14.97 -12.01 5.61
C LEU A 160 -15.58 -11.27 6.80
N ASP A 161 -15.40 -11.79 8.02
CA ASP A 161 -16.07 -11.23 9.21
C ASP A 161 -15.59 -9.80 9.48
N VAL A 162 -14.27 -9.59 9.41
CA VAL A 162 -13.65 -8.28 9.58
C VAL A 162 -14.16 -7.30 8.53
N THR A 163 -14.19 -7.72 7.26
CA THR A 163 -14.67 -6.85 6.17
C THR A 163 -16.17 -6.57 6.21
N ASN A 164 -16.98 -7.48 6.78
CA ASN A 164 -18.41 -7.26 6.95
C ASN A 164 -18.71 -6.27 8.09
N LEU A 165 -17.91 -6.32 9.17
CA LEU A 165 -18.02 -5.38 10.29
C LEU A 165 -17.57 -3.96 9.91
N LEU A 166 -16.58 -3.86 9.04
CA LEU A 166 -16.05 -2.58 8.52
C LEU A 166 -16.85 -2.03 7.33
N GLY A 167 -17.94 -2.71 6.93
CA GLY A 167 -18.70 -2.40 5.72
C GLY A 167 -19.17 -0.94 5.68
N ASP A 168 -18.77 -0.24 4.60
CA ASP A 168 -19.16 1.12 4.20
C ASP A 168 -18.87 2.27 5.18
N VAL A 169 -18.03 2.06 6.20
CA VAL A 169 -17.73 3.11 7.19
C VAL A 169 -16.85 4.23 6.61
N ALA A 170 -16.07 3.94 5.56
CA ALA A 170 -15.18 4.92 4.94
C ALA A 170 -15.90 5.72 3.83
N LEU A 171 -15.90 7.05 3.94
CA LEU A 171 -16.42 7.96 2.91
C LEU A 171 -15.69 7.80 1.55
N ASP A 172 -14.40 7.44 1.59
CA ASP A 172 -13.59 7.10 0.41
C ASP A 172 -12.78 5.81 0.64
N PRO A 173 -13.37 4.63 0.34
CA PRO A 173 -12.72 3.34 0.55
C PRO A 173 -11.40 3.20 -0.23
N TYR A 174 -11.31 3.82 -1.41
CA TYR A 174 -10.10 3.74 -2.23
C TYR A 174 -8.91 4.42 -1.55
N SER A 175 -9.09 5.67 -1.09
CA SER A 175 -8.00 6.40 -0.43
C SER A 175 -7.59 5.73 0.87
N PHE A 176 -8.57 5.25 1.66
CA PHE A 176 -8.29 4.49 2.88
C PHE A 176 -7.43 3.24 2.60
N VAL A 177 -7.81 2.43 1.60
CA VAL A 177 -7.04 1.23 1.23
C VAL A 177 -5.65 1.57 0.69
N ARG A 178 -5.53 2.65 -0.09
CA ARG A 178 -4.22 3.12 -0.59
C ARG A 178 -3.30 3.50 0.56
N ASP A 179 -3.78 4.34 1.47
CA ASP A 179 -2.95 4.90 2.54
C ASP A 179 -2.57 3.81 3.55
N ALA A 180 -3.52 2.93 3.91
CA ALA A 180 -3.25 1.75 4.73
C ALA A 180 -2.25 0.80 4.08
N TYR A 181 -2.31 0.60 2.75
CA TYR A 181 -1.35 -0.21 2.02
C TYR A 181 0.05 0.38 2.06
N LEU A 182 0.20 1.68 1.77
CA LEU A 182 1.51 2.35 1.75
C LEU A 182 2.15 2.37 3.15
N GLN A 183 1.38 2.71 4.17
CA GLN A 183 1.84 2.71 5.57
C GLN A 183 2.28 1.30 5.98
N ARG A 184 1.45 0.28 5.74
CA ARG A 184 1.80 -1.11 6.03
C ARG A 184 3.06 -1.53 5.29
N ARG A 185 3.20 -1.16 4.02
CA ARG A 185 4.34 -1.56 3.19
C ARG A 185 5.65 -0.95 3.69
N GLN A 186 5.61 0.32 4.10
CA GLN A 186 6.76 0.97 4.71
C GLN A 186 7.12 0.30 6.03
N ASN A 187 6.14 0.04 6.89
CA ASN A 187 6.36 -0.68 8.14
C ASN A 187 7.02 -2.05 7.92
N GLN A 188 6.57 -2.81 6.93
CA GLN A 188 7.15 -4.11 6.55
C GLN A 188 8.64 -4.00 6.16
N ILE A 189 9.00 -3.05 5.29
CA ILE A 189 10.39 -2.88 4.82
C ILE A 189 11.34 -2.50 5.96
N TYR A 190 10.85 -1.72 6.92
CA TYR A 190 11.62 -1.27 8.07
C TYR A 190 11.37 -2.12 9.33
N ASN A 191 10.84 -3.34 9.19
CA ASN A 191 10.62 -4.26 10.31
C ASN A 191 9.84 -3.68 11.50
N GLY A 192 8.90 -2.76 11.26
CA GLY A 192 8.12 -2.09 12.32
C GLY A 192 8.61 -0.71 12.72
N GLU A 193 9.80 -0.31 12.27
CA GLU A 193 10.46 0.95 12.67
C GLU A 193 10.71 1.86 11.46
N PRO A 194 9.64 2.30 10.75
CA PRO A 194 9.81 3.19 9.62
C PRO A 194 10.40 4.53 10.07
N PRO A 195 11.30 5.15 9.29
CA PRO A 195 11.78 6.49 9.58
C PRO A 195 10.60 7.46 9.62
N GLU A 196 10.62 8.39 10.57
CA GLU A 196 9.65 9.48 10.62
C GLU A 196 9.64 10.19 9.25
N GLU A 197 8.43 10.44 8.73
CA GLU A 197 8.28 11.12 7.45
C GLU A 197 9.03 12.45 7.55
N ALA A 198 10.10 12.61 6.78
CA ALA A 198 10.79 13.87 6.69
C ALA A 198 9.76 14.88 6.16
N GLU A 199 9.38 15.86 6.99
CA GLU A 199 8.59 16.99 6.53
C GLU A 199 9.30 17.55 5.30
N GLU A 200 8.68 17.44 4.13
CA GLU A 200 9.17 18.09 2.93
C GLU A 200 9.16 19.58 3.21
N ASN A 201 10.33 20.11 3.57
CA ASN A 201 10.51 21.52 3.87
C ASN A 201 10.43 22.29 2.54
N TYR A 202 9.22 22.70 2.18
CA TYR A 202 8.92 23.50 0.98
C TYR A 202 9.60 24.89 1.00
N ASP A 203 10.28 25.27 2.10
CA ASP A 203 10.97 26.55 2.22
C ASP A 203 12.31 26.61 1.47
N ASN A 204 12.76 25.50 0.86
CA ASN A 204 13.99 25.46 0.05
C ASN A 204 13.73 25.46 -1.47
N GLU A 205 12.62 26.03 -1.92
CA GLU A 205 12.50 26.43 -3.32
C GLU A 205 13.29 27.73 -3.51
N PRO A 206 14.42 27.73 -4.26
CA PRO A 206 15.10 28.98 -4.58
C PRO A 206 14.09 29.90 -5.28
N PRO A 207 14.00 31.19 -4.90
CA PRO A 207 12.94 32.06 -5.37
C PRO A 207 12.86 32.02 -6.89
N ALA A 208 11.65 31.77 -7.40
CA ALA A 208 11.38 31.73 -8.82
C ALA A 208 12.00 32.98 -9.47
N ALA A 209 12.88 32.75 -10.44
CA ALA A 209 13.51 33.82 -11.19
C ALA A 209 12.40 34.76 -11.72
N PRO A 210 12.57 36.09 -11.61
CA PRO A 210 11.55 37.04 -12.02
C PRO A 210 11.21 36.77 -13.48
N VAL A 211 9.92 36.57 -13.75
CA VAL A 211 9.39 36.35 -15.09
C VAL A 211 9.78 37.58 -15.91
N ALA A 212 10.66 37.41 -16.90
CA ALA A 212 11.01 38.48 -17.81
C ALA A 212 9.75 38.91 -18.55
N GLU A 213 9.30 40.13 -18.27
CA GLU A 213 8.16 40.76 -18.92
C GLU A 213 8.44 40.85 -20.43
N SER A 214 7.74 40.01 -21.19
CA SER A 214 7.84 39.97 -22.64
C SER A 214 7.20 41.24 -23.19
N ALA A 215 8.06 42.17 -23.62
CA ALA A 215 7.65 43.35 -24.37
C ALA A 215 6.99 42.95 -25.70
N ALA A 216 5.73 43.35 -25.88
CA ALA A 216 5.04 43.40 -27.16
C ALA A 216 4.74 44.89 -27.53
N PRO A 217 4.60 45.21 -28.82
CA PRO A 217 5.12 46.46 -29.39
C PRO A 217 4.21 47.68 -29.26
N GLN A 218 4.83 48.85 -29.18
CA GLN A 218 4.18 50.16 -29.14
C GLN A 218 3.38 50.45 -30.42
N SER A 219 2.08 50.70 -30.27
CA SER A 219 1.26 51.42 -31.25
C SER A 219 1.26 52.91 -30.92
N LYS A 220 1.62 53.75 -31.89
CA LYS A 220 1.53 55.22 -31.82
C LYS A 220 0.20 55.70 -32.42
N ALA A 221 -0.53 56.50 -31.65
CA ALA A 221 -1.55 57.53 -31.98
C ALA A 221 -2.50 57.58 -30.77
N ASP A 222 -2.88 58.70 -30.16
CA ASP A 222 -2.99 60.10 -30.58
C ASP A 222 -2.93 61.01 -29.33
N ALA A 223 -2.63 62.29 -29.52
CA ALA A 223 -2.54 63.32 -28.49
C ALA A 223 -3.80 64.21 -28.43
N ALA A 224 -4.08 64.77 -27.25
CA ALA A 224 -5.02 65.87 -26.84
C ALA A 224 -5.85 65.42 -25.63
N GLU A 225 -6.11 66.12 -24.52
CA GLU A 225 -5.97 67.50 -24.02
C GLU A 225 -6.10 67.38 -22.47
N GLU A 226 -5.23 68.00 -21.67
CA GLU A 226 -5.51 69.22 -20.87
C GLU A 226 -6.61 69.10 -19.78
N ASN A 227 -6.22 69.18 -18.49
CA ASN A 227 -6.54 70.30 -17.55
C ASN A 227 -6.63 69.87 -16.06
N GLY A 228 -5.96 70.63 -15.17
CA GLY A 228 -6.45 70.89 -13.79
C GLY A 228 -5.90 70.09 -12.59
N SER A 229 -4.79 70.53 -12.01
CA SER A 229 -4.48 70.47 -10.56
C SER A 229 -5.49 71.32 -9.74
N PRO A 230 -5.59 71.25 -8.39
CA PRO A 230 -4.51 70.89 -7.46
C PRO A 230 -4.84 70.06 -6.21
N ASP A 231 -3.73 69.67 -5.57
CA ASP A 231 -3.55 69.22 -4.19
C ASP A 231 -4.50 69.84 -3.16
N ILE A 232 -5.00 68.99 -2.26
CA ILE A 232 -5.16 69.32 -0.84
C ILE A 232 -4.72 68.12 0.00
N THR A 233 -3.54 68.24 0.59
CA THR A 233 -3.17 67.53 1.82
C THR A 233 -3.61 68.39 3.02
N LEU A 234 -4.00 67.77 4.13
CA LEU A 234 -3.98 68.24 5.53
C LEU A 234 -4.90 67.27 6.31
N ALA A 235 -4.39 66.42 7.19
CA ALA A 235 -3.98 66.82 8.53
C ALA A 235 -5.06 67.64 9.30
N GLU A 236 -6.34 67.46 8.98
CA GLU A 236 -7.41 68.28 9.55
C GLU A 236 -8.65 67.50 10.03
N LEU A 237 -8.48 66.30 10.59
CA LEU A 237 -9.51 65.67 11.43
C LEU A 237 -8.90 64.90 12.62
N GLN A 238 -7.98 65.54 13.35
CA GLN A 238 -7.81 65.23 14.78
C GLN A 238 -8.88 65.99 15.56
N GLY A 239 -9.84 65.25 16.13
CA GLY A 239 -10.73 65.83 17.13
C GLY A 239 -12.01 65.06 17.33
N LEU A 240 -11.96 63.90 17.98
CA LEU A 240 -12.92 63.51 19.02
C LEU A 240 -12.41 62.29 19.80
N ARG A 241 -12.11 62.53 21.07
CA ARG A 241 -11.80 61.55 22.12
C ARG A 241 -13.07 60.92 22.66
N ALA A 242 -12.86 59.76 23.31
CA ALA A 242 -13.72 59.06 24.29
C ALA A 242 -14.98 58.42 23.68
N THR A 243 -15.35 57.17 23.97
CA THR A 243 -15.65 56.53 25.28
C THR A 243 -15.83 55.02 24.99
N GLU A 244 -15.04 54.08 25.54
CA GLU A 244 -15.30 53.24 26.73
C GLU A 244 -16.31 52.05 26.54
N PHE A 245 -16.02 50.94 27.24
CA PHE A 245 -16.86 49.78 27.64
C PHE A 245 -16.97 48.46 26.82
N VAL A 246 -16.16 47.48 27.26
CA VAL A 246 -16.51 46.11 27.73
C VAL A 246 -17.72 45.38 27.12
N ARG A 247 -17.44 44.29 26.40
CA ARG A 247 -17.89 42.92 26.73
C ARG A 247 -17.08 41.87 26.01
#